data_AF-A0A1V4U6U6-F1
#
_entry.id   AF-A0A1V4U6U6-F1
#
_cell.length_a   1.000
_cell.length_b   1.000
_cell.length_c   1.000
_cell.angle_alpha   90.00
_cell.angle_beta   90.00
_cell.angle_gamma   90.00
#
_symmetry.space_group_name_H-M   'P 1'
#
loop_
_entity.id
_entity.type
_entity.pdbx_description
1 polymer ?
#
loop_
_entity_poly.entity_id
_entity_poly.type
_entity_poly.pdbx_seq_one_letter_code
_entity_poly.pdbx_strand_id
1 'polypeptide(L)'
;MCGREIIVAEDELESEILEWAKKYAQEHTWVLNPDTKKLDIVVRGLARNQRKFGERYCPCRLRSGDPEKDRDIICPCVFHRDEVERDGSCHCNLYFRK
;
A
#
# COMPACT_ATOMS: atom_id res chain seq x y z
N MET A 1 -12.58 25.27 -20.99
CA MET A 1 -13.80 24.63 -20.44
C MET A 1 -13.63 23.12 -20.52
N CYS A 2 -14.29 22.38 -19.62
CA CYS A 2 -13.96 21.05 -19.09
C CYS A 2 -12.68 21.08 -18.24
N GLY A 3 -12.73 21.10 -16.91
CA GLY A 3 -13.74 20.57 -16.00
C GLY A 3 -12.96 19.78 -14.95
N ARG A 4 -12.29 20.50 -14.04
CA ARG A 4 -11.46 19.91 -12.97
C ARG A 4 -12.31 19.86 -11.70
N GLU A 5 -13.43 19.16 -11.78
CA GLU A 5 -14.43 19.05 -10.71
C GLU A 5 -14.68 17.57 -10.36
N ILE A 6 -13.61 16.80 -10.15
CA ILE A 6 -13.68 15.46 -9.54
C ILE A 6 -12.35 15.21 -8.81
N ILE A 7 -12.17 15.72 -7.59
CA ILE A 7 -10.97 15.40 -6.78
C ILE A 7 -11.33 15.03 -5.32
N VAL A 8 -12.53 15.38 -4.86
CA VAL A 8 -12.83 15.40 -3.41
C VAL A 8 -13.09 14.02 -2.77
N ALA A 9 -13.31 12.96 -3.55
CA ALA A 9 -13.57 11.60 -3.03
C ALA A 9 -12.38 10.64 -3.21
N GLU A 10 -11.36 11.02 -3.99
CA GLU A 10 -10.17 10.19 -4.20
C GLU A 10 -9.23 10.22 -2.98
N ASP A 11 -9.19 11.36 -2.27
CA ASP A 11 -8.25 11.65 -1.18
C ASP A 11 -8.57 10.95 0.16
N GLU A 12 -9.82 10.61 0.48
CA GLU A 12 -10.18 10.13 1.83
C GLU A 12 -9.62 8.73 2.11
N LEU A 13 -9.88 7.76 1.24
CA LEU A 13 -9.35 6.39 1.38
C LEU A 13 -7.82 6.34 1.29
N GLU A 14 -7.23 7.18 0.43
CA GLU A 14 -5.78 7.28 0.30
C GLU A 14 -5.16 7.83 1.59
N SER A 15 -5.79 8.83 2.19
CA SER A 15 -5.40 9.40 3.48
C SER A 15 -5.52 8.37 4.61
N GLU A 16 -6.62 7.62 4.67
CA GLU A 16 -6.81 6.54 5.65
C GLU A 16 -5.74 5.45 5.52
N ILE A 17 -5.44 5.01 4.29
CA ILE A 17 -4.39 4.01 4.03
C ILE A 17 -3.02 4.56 4.42
N LEU A 18 -2.74 5.82 4.12
CA LEU A 18 -1.49 6.47 4.48
C LEU A 18 -1.32 6.57 6.00
N GLU A 19 -2.36 6.99 6.72
CA GLU A 19 -2.34 7.05 8.19
C GLU A 19 -2.19 5.67 8.82
N TRP A 20 -2.92 4.69 8.30
CA TRP A 20 -2.78 3.30 8.72
C TRP A 20 -1.36 2.79 8.49
N ALA A 21 -0.78 3.04 7.30
CA ALA A 21 0.58 2.62 6.99
C ALA A 21 1.61 3.30 7.88
N LYS A 22 1.43 4.58 8.22
CA LYS A 22 2.29 5.30 9.18
C LYS A 22 2.26 4.64 10.56
N LYS A 23 1.06 4.33 11.08
CA LYS A 23 0.90 3.68 12.39
C LYS A 23 1.55 2.29 12.40
N TYR A 24 1.29 1.50 11.37
CA TYR A 24 1.88 0.17 11.22
C TYR A 24 3.41 0.21 11.14
N ALA A 25 3.97 1.18 10.40
CA ALA A 25 5.41 1.38 10.35
C ALA A 25 5.99 1.72 11.74
N GLN A 26 5.32 2.60 12.50
CA GLN A 26 5.76 2.99 13.85
C GLN A 26 5.76 1.81 14.83
N GLU A 27 4.74 0.96 14.79
CA GLU A 27 4.65 -0.25 15.61
C GLU A 27 5.80 -1.24 15.35
N HIS A 28 6.34 -1.25 14.13
CA HIS A 28 7.43 -2.12 13.71
C HIS A 28 8.80 -1.43 13.65
N THR A 29 8.93 -0.20 14.15
CA THR A 29 10.18 0.60 14.07
C THR A 29 10.69 0.72 12.62
N TRP A 30 9.76 0.86 11.69
CA TRP A 30 10.03 1.08 10.27
C TRP A 30 9.70 2.51 9.87
N VAL A 31 10.20 2.90 8.70
CA VAL A 31 9.88 4.19 8.07
C VAL A 31 9.16 3.96 6.75
N LEU A 32 8.29 4.89 6.38
CA LEU A 32 7.71 4.88 5.04
C LEU A 32 8.75 5.34 4.01
N ASN A 33 8.48 5.08 2.73
CA ASN A 33 9.32 5.56 1.65
C ASN A 33 9.55 7.08 1.75
N PRO A 34 10.81 7.55 1.81
CA PRO A 34 11.12 8.98 1.84
C PRO A 34 10.77 9.68 0.51
N ASP A 35 10.69 8.95 -0.59
CA ASP A 35 10.20 9.47 -1.86
C ASP A 35 8.66 9.52 -1.84
N THR A 36 8.14 10.72 -1.59
CA THR A 36 6.70 10.97 -1.49
C THR A 36 5.93 10.63 -2.76
N LYS A 37 6.55 10.72 -3.95
CA LYS A 37 5.89 10.34 -5.20
C LYS A 37 5.71 8.83 -5.30
N LYS A 38 6.73 8.07 -4.91
CA LYS A 38 6.64 6.60 -4.87
C LYS A 38 5.66 6.13 -3.80
N LEU A 39 5.69 6.76 -2.62
CA LEU A 39 4.75 6.51 -1.55
C LEU A 39 3.30 6.70 -2.03
N ASP A 40 3.02 7.84 -2.65
CA ASP A 40 1.70 8.18 -3.19
C ASP A 40 1.22 7.17 -4.24
N ILE A 41 2.09 6.74 -5.16
CA ILE A 41 1.76 5.72 -6.16
C ILE A 41 1.34 4.39 -5.49
N VAL A 42 2.07 3.97 -4.45
CA VAL A 42 1.75 2.71 -3.75
C VAL A 42 0.43 2.83 -2.98
N VAL A 43 0.21 3.93 -2.27
CA VAL A 43 -1.03 4.20 -1.53
C VAL A 43 -2.22 4.25 -2.48
N ARG A 44 -2.10 4.95 -3.61
CA ARG A 44 -3.11 4.96 -4.69
C ARG A 44 -3.40 3.58 -5.24
N GLY A 45 -2.36 2.77 -5.42
CA GLY A 45 -2.49 1.38 -5.85
C GLY A 45 -3.28 0.53 -4.86
N LEU A 46 -2.99 0.67 -3.56
CA LEU A 46 -3.72 -0.01 -2.49
C LEU A 46 -5.19 0.43 -2.43
N ALA A 47 -5.44 1.74 -2.48
CA ALA A 47 -6.79 2.32 -2.48
C ALA A 47 -7.61 1.82 -3.67
N ARG A 48 -7.02 1.82 -4.87
CA ARG A 48 -7.65 1.30 -6.08
C ARG A 48 -8.01 -0.17 -5.97
N ASN A 49 -7.11 -0.98 -5.43
CA ASN A 49 -7.36 -2.41 -5.25
C ASN A 49 -8.45 -2.67 -4.21
N GLN A 50 -8.47 -1.91 -3.12
CA GLN A 50 -9.53 -1.99 -2.13
C GLN A 50 -10.89 -1.60 -2.70
N ARG A 51 -10.97 -0.50 -3.46
CA ARG A 51 -12.19 -0.08 -4.14
C ARG A 51 -12.70 -1.13 -5.14
N LYS A 52 -11.79 -1.76 -5.89
CA LYS A 52 -12.14 -2.69 -6.96
C LYS A 52 -12.45 -4.10 -6.47
N PHE A 53 -11.79 -4.55 -5.41
CA PHE A 53 -11.78 -5.94 -4.99
C PHE A 53 -12.15 -6.16 -3.51
N GLY A 54 -12.46 -5.10 -2.77
CA GLY A 54 -12.84 -5.13 -1.36
C GLY A 54 -11.67 -5.09 -0.38
N GLU A 55 -10.46 -5.50 -0.80
CA GLU A 55 -9.29 -5.64 0.06
C GLU A 55 -8.06 -4.90 -0.49
N ARG A 56 -7.15 -4.52 0.40
CA ARG A 56 -5.93 -3.76 0.09
C ARG A 56 -4.84 -4.64 -0.52
N TYR A 57 -5.10 -5.29 -1.63
CA TYR A 57 -4.12 -6.14 -2.33
C TYR A 57 -2.87 -5.34 -2.74
N CYS A 58 -1.67 -5.93 -2.62
CA CYS A 58 -0.43 -5.26 -3.01
C CYS A 58 -0.51 -4.85 -4.49
N PRO A 59 -0.29 -3.57 -4.83
CA PRO A 59 -0.22 -3.15 -6.23
C PRO A 59 0.99 -3.74 -6.96
N CYS A 60 1.95 -4.29 -6.21
CA CYS A 60 3.19 -4.86 -6.69
C CYS A 60 3.09 -6.34 -7.11
N ARG A 61 2.02 -7.05 -6.72
CA ARG A 61 1.87 -8.49 -6.97
C ARG A 61 0.60 -8.74 -7.77
N LEU A 62 0.71 -9.64 -8.75
CA LEU A 62 -0.41 -10.01 -9.59
C LEU A 62 -1.39 -10.88 -8.79
N ARG A 63 -2.66 -10.49 -8.82
CA ARG A 63 -3.74 -11.34 -8.30
C ARG A 63 -3.94 -12.53 -9.22
N SER A 64 -4.04 -13.71 -8.62
CA SER A 64 -4.33 -14.96 -9.32
C SER A 64 -5.83 -15.14 -9.57
N GLY A 65 -6.69 -14.43 -8.82
CA GLY A 65 -8.14 -14.62 -8.84
C GLY A 65 -8.62 -15.72 -7.91
N ASP A 66 -7.70 -16.48 -7.32
CA ASP A 66 -7.96 -17.48 -6.28
C ASP A 66 -7.93 -16.79 -4.90
N PRO A 67 -9.06 -16.74 -4.17
CA PRO A 67 -9.13 -16.09 -2.87
C PRO A 67 -8.12 -16.65 -1.85
N GLU A 68 -7.77 -17.94 -1.91
CA GLU A 68 -6.85 -18.51 -0.93
C GLU A 68 -5.43 -17.98 -1.12
N LYS A 69 -4.97 -17.93 -2.38
CA LYS A 69 -3.63 -17.42 -2.74
C LYS A 69 -3.55 -15.91 -2.65
N ASP A 70 -4.64 -15.23 -3.01
CA ASP A 70 -4.67 -13.77 -3.01
C ASP A 70 -4.63 -13.18 -1.58
N ARG A 71 -4.96 -13.97 -0.55
CA ARG A 71 -4.83 -13.55 0.87
C ARG A 71 -3.40 -13.21 1.25
N ASP A 72 -2.42 -13.91 0.71
CA ASP A 72 -1.00 -13.70 1.02
C ASP A 72 -0.51 -12.32 0.57
N ILE A 73 -1.17 -11.73 -0.43
CA ILE A 73 -0.81 -10.45 -1.02
C ILE A 73 -1.67 -9.28 -0.52
N ILE A 74 -2.60 -9.51 0.42
CA ILE A 74 -3.36 -8.42 1.09
C ILE A 74 -2.42 -7.65 2.01
N CYS A 75 -2.37 -6.33 1.91
CA CYS A 75 -1.54 -5.47 2.75
C CYS A 75 -2.09 -5.43 4.19
N PRO A 76 -1.28 -5.77 5.21
CA PRO A 76 0.15 -6.09 5.17
C PRO A 76 0.41 -7.54 4.73
N CYS A 77 1.08 -7.72 3.58
CA CYS A 77 1.23 -9.03 2.93
C CYS A 77 2.16 -9.96 3.71
N VAL A 78 2.01 -11.28 3.65
CA VAL A 78 2.83 -12.18 4.50
C VAL A 78 4.34 -12.02 4.28
N PHE A 79 4.74 -11.54 3.10
CA PHE A 79 6.13 -11.36 2.68
C PHE A 79 6.82 -10.10 3.22
N HIS A 80 6.08 -9.05 3.59
CA HIS A 80 6.70 -7.73 3.80
C HIS A 80 7.69 -7.71 4.97
N ARG A 81 7.47 -8.49 6.04
CA ARG A 81 8.38 -8.56 7.20
C ARG A 81 9.73 -9.11 6.78
N ASP A 82 9.73 -10.28 6.17
CA ASP A 82 10.94 -10.96 5.72
C ASP A 82 11.71 -10.12 4.71
N GLU A 83 11.01 -9.44 3.80
CA GLU A 83 11.62 -8.53 2.82
C GLU A 83 12.25 -7.31 3.49
N VAL A 84 11.57 -6.67 4.44
CA VAL A 84 12.14 -5.52 5.16
C VAL A 84 13.35 -5.93 6.01
N GLU A 85 13.31 -7.12 6.62
CA GLU A 85 14.42 -7.63 7.43
C GLU A 85 15.64 -8.03 6.59
N ARG A 86 15.41 -8.67 5.43
CA ARG A 86 16.47 -9.18 4.55
C ARG A 86 17.02 -8.13 3.59
N ASP A 87 16.15 -7.41 2.92
CA ASP A 87 16.49 -6.50 1.81
C ASP A 87 16.45 -5.02 2.24
N GLY A 88 15.97 -4.74 3.45
CA GLY A 88 15.87 -3.39 4.01
C GLY A 88 14.59 -2.65 3.61
N SER A 89 13.78 -3.20 2.69
CA SER A 89 12.47 -2.66 2.31
C SER A 89 11.50 -3.75 1.84
N CYS A 90 10.19 -3.48 1.89
CA CYS A 90 9.23 -4.37 1.23
C CYS A 90 9.41 -4.30 -0.29
N HIS A 91 8.98 -5.34 -1.01
CA HIS A 91 9.00 -5.34 -2.48
C HIS A 91 8.28 -4.12 -3.10
N CYS A 92 7.23 -3.66 -2.43
CA CYS A 92 6.48 -2.45 -2.78
C CYS A 92 7.23 -1.13 -2.59
N ASN A 93 8.36 -1.14 -1.86
CA ASN A 93 9.02 0.05 -1.33
C ASN A 93 8.04 0.98 -0.58
N LEU A 94 7.09 0.42 0.17
CA LEU A 94 6.24 1.14 1.11
C LEU A 94 6.94 1.32 2.46
N TYR A 95 7.45 0.22 3.01
CA TYR A 95 8.14 0.16 4.30
C TYR A 95 9.62 -0.07 4.11
N PHE A 96 10.42 0.61 4.95
CA PHE A 96 11.87 0.51 5.02
C PHE A 96 12.29 0.29 6.47
N ARG A 97 13.36 -0.47 6.66
CA ARG A 97 14.02 -0.59 7.97
C ARG A 97 14.57 0.79 8.37
N LYS A 98 14.38 1.16 9.64
CA LYS A 98 14.96 2.37 10.22
C LYS A 98 16.46 2.24 10.42
#